data_AF-Q5HZ87-F1
#
_entry.id   AF-Q5HZ87-F1
#
_cell.length_a   1.000
_cell.length_b   1.000
_cell.length_c   1.000
_cell.angle_alpha   90.00
_cell.angle_beta   90.00
_cell.angle_gamma   90.00
#
_symmetry.space_group_name_H-M   'P 1'
#
loop_
_entity.id
_entity.type
_entity.pdbx_description
1 polymer ?
#
loop_
_entity_poly.entity_id
_entity_poly.type
_entity_poly.pdbx_seq_one_letter_code
_entity_poly.pdbx_strand_id
1 'polypeptide(L)'
;MEFDFDVHTIFLEPITKLDNSLIPSRRPLISSSQAQKQIMMVIDEIGKASAKAQRLPAPITSSSRMQANAHHLYILKDCTPKTAGRGAVIGFLKVGYKKLFVLVRNTN
;
A
#
# COMPACT_ATOMS: atom_id res chain seq x y z
N MET A 1 2.48 10.36 5.79
CA MET A 1 3.77 9.75 6.15
C MET A 1 4.77 10.14 5.09
N GLU A 2 5.89 10.72 5.51
CA GLU A 2 6.98 11.14 4.63
C GLU A 2 8.05 10.05 4.58
N PHE A 3 8.81 10.02 3.49
CA PHE A 3 9.92 9.09 3.26
C PHE A 3 11.19 9.88 2.92
N ASP A 4 12.35 9.24 3.01
CA ASP A 4 13.64 9.83 2.66
C ASP A 4 13.86 9.94 1.13
N PHE A 5 12.94 9.39 0.33
CA PHE A 5 12.88 9.49 -1.13
C PHE A 5 11.61 10.18 -1.63
N ASP A 6 11.62 10.59 -2.90
CA ASP A 6 10.48 11.23 -3.55
C ASP A 6 9.41 10.20 -3.97
N VAL A 7 8.30 10.20 -3.24
CA VAL A 7 7.11 9.35 -3.45
C VAL A 7 6.46 9.63 -4.80
N HIS A 8 6.57 10.86 -5.32
CA HIS A 8 6.01 11.19 -6.64
C HIS A 8 6.73 10.48 -7.78
N THR A 9 7.96 10.01 -7.58
CA THR A 9 8.69 9.26 -8.61
C THR A 9 8.25 7.80 -8.74
N ILE A 10 7.66 7.24 -7.68
CA ILE A 10 7.21 5.83 -7.64
C ILE A 10 5.68 5.69 -7.74
N PHE A 11 4.93 6.67 -7.25
CA PHE A 11 3.47 6.72 -7.33
C PHE A 11 3.07 7.98 -8.09
N LEU A 12 2.78 7.84 -9.39
CA LEU A 12 2.44 8.97 -10.24
C LEU A 12 1.00 9.43 -10.05
N GLU A 13 0.10 8.48 -9.79
CA GLU A 13 -1.32 8.76 -9.61
C GLU A 13 -1.64 9.07 -8.14
N PRO A 14 -2.68 9.88 -7.85
CA PRO A 14 -3.15 10.12 -6.48
C PRO A 14 -3.46 8.83 -5.73
N ILE A 15 -4.07 7.86 -6.44
CA ILE A 15 -4.29 6.51 -5.94
C ILE A 15 -3.51 5.54 -6.83
N THR A 16 -2.57 4.82 -6.24
CA THR A 16 -1.83 3.75 -6.93
C THR A 16 -2.36 2.39 -6.51
N LYS A 17 -2.70 1.56 -7.50
CA LYS A 17 -3.07 0.15 -7.30
C LYS A 17 -1.83 -0.74 -7.47
N LEU A 18 -1.64 -1.66 -6.52
CA LEU A 18 -0.61 -2.69 -6.53
C LEU A 18 -1.26 -4.07 -6.33
N ASP A 19 -0.72 -5.08 -6.98
CA ASP A 19 -1.03 -6.50 -6.75
C ASP A 19 0.19 -7.22 -6.14
N ASN A 20 0.23 -8.55 -6.22
CA ASN A 20 1.32 -9.36 -5.69
C ASN A 20 2.67 -9.17 -6.43
N SER A 21 2.67 -8.60 -7.64
CA SER A 21 3.91 -8.25 -8.35
C SER A 21 4.60 -7.02 -7.74
N LEU A 22 3.86 -6.22 -6.95
CA LEU A 22 4.28 -4.91 -6.43
C LEU A 22 4.66 -3.90 -7.53
N ILE A 23 4.15 -4.08 -8.75
CA ILE A 23 4.38 -3.18 -9.87
C ILE A 23 3.17 -2.23 -10.00
N PRO A 24 3.37 -0.90 -9.97
CA PRO A 24 2.30 0.05 -10.18
C PRO A 24 1.85 0.06 -11.65
N SER A 25 0.56 0.34 -11.88
CA SER A 25 -0.01 0.38 -13.24
C SER A 25 0.65 1.41 -14.15
N ARG A 26 1.12 2.53 -13.58
CA ARG A 26 1.97 3.49 -14.29
C ARG A 26 3.41 3.28 -13.92
N ARG A 27 4.26 3.22 -14.95
CA ARG A 27 5.70 3.01 -14.81
C ARG A 27 6.32 4.15 -13.95
N PRO A 28 7.08 3.82 -12.90
CA PRO A 28 7.85 4.81 -12.13
C PRO A 28 8.85 5.59 -12.98
N LEU A 29 9.23 6.78 -12.53
CA LEU A 29 10.23 7.64 -13.20
C LEU A 29 11.68 7.23 -12.93
N ILE A 30 11.89 6.33 -11.98
CA ILE A 30 13.21 5.79 -11.59
C ILE A 30 13.38 4.36 -12.05
N SER A 31 14.60 3.81 -11.92
CA SER A 31 14.89 2.42 -12.28
C SER A 31 13.96 1.43 -11.57
N SER A 32 13.54 0.38 -12.26
CA SER A 32 12.57 -0.59 -11.72
C SER A 32 13.04 -1.24 -10.42
N SER A 33 14.34 -1.54 -10.30
CA SER A 33 14.92 -2.14 -9.08
C SER A 33 14.89 -1.18 -7.89
N GLN A 34 15.14 0.11 -8.12
CA GLN A 34 15.05 1.14 -7.09
C GLN A 34 13.59 1.39 -6.70
N ALA A 35 12.69 1.51 -7.68
CA ALA A 35 11.26 1.68 -7.43
C ALA A 35 10.69 0.52 -6.61
N GLN A 36 11.05 -0.72 -6.94
CA GLN A 36 10.58 -1.90 -6.21
C GLN A 36 11.02 -1.86 -4.74
N LYS A 37 12.29 -1.52 -4.45
CA LYS A 37 12.79 -1.38 -3.08
C LYS A 37 12.02 -0.30 -2.30
N GLN A 38 11.81 0.87 -2.90
CA GLN A 38 11.10 1.97 -2.27
C GLN A 38 9.61 1.64 -2.05
N ILE A 39 8.94 1.01 -3.01
CA ILE A 39 7.56 0.55 -2.88
C ILE A 39 7.42 -0.46 -1.73
N MET A 40 8.33 -1.43 -1.62
CA MET A 40 8.32 -2.38 -0.51
C MET A 40 8.46 -1.68 0.84
N MET A 41 9.38 -0.71 0.93
CA MET A 41 9.57 0.09 2.15
C MET A 41 8.29 0.87 2.51
N VAL A 42 7.63 1.51 1.54
CA VAL A 42 6.35 2.17 1.79
C VAL A 42 5.32 1.20 2.35
N ILE A 43 5.15 0.02 1.73
CA ILE A 43 4.16 -0.98 2.15
C ILE A 43 4.42 -1.45 3.59
N ASP A 44 5.69 -1.69 3.94
CA ASP A 44 6.07 -2.15 5.27
C ASP A 44 5.82 -1.07 6.33
N GLU A 45 6.14 0.20 6.04
CA GLU A 45 5.91 1.31 6.98
C GLU A 45 4.43 1.64 7.16
N ILE A 46 3.63 1.70 6.08
CA ILE A 46 2.18 1.91 6.22
C ILE A 46 1.51 0.72 6.92
N GLY A 47 2.03 -0.50 6.70
CA GLY A 47 1.59 -1.71 7.40
C GLY A 47 1.82 -1.62 8.92
N LYS A 48 3.02 -1.20 9.33
CA LYS A 48 3.35 -0.93 10.75
C LYS A 48 2.48 0.17 11.34
N ALA A 49 2.30 1.29 10.62
CA ALA A 49 1.47 2.40 11.07
C ALA A 49 0.00 1.98 11.26
N SER A 50 -0.55 1.19 10.34
CA SER A 50 -1.92 0.65 10.44
C SER A 50 -2.08 -0.32 11.62
N ALA A 51 -1.09 -1.16 11.88
CA ALA A 51 -1.09 -2.05 13.04
C ALA A 51 -1.06 -1.28 14.36
N LYS A 52 -0.22 -0.25 14.46
CA LYS A 52 -0.17 0.64 15.63
C LYS A 52 -1.53 1.34 15.85
N ALA A 53 -2.14 1.87 14.79
CA ALA A 53 -3.45 2.52 14.88
C ALA A 53 -4.56 1.58 15.35
N GLN A 54 -4.51 0.31 14.94
CA GLN A 54 -5.46 -0.75 15.34
C GLN A 54 -5.07 -1.48 16.64
N ARG A 55 -3.93 -1.11 17.27
CA ARG A 55 -3.37 -1.78 18.46
C ARG A 55 -3.12 -3.28 18.26
N LEU A 56 -2.68 -3.66 17.06
CA LEU A 56 -2.31 -5.04 16.74
C LEU A 56 -0.88 -5.35 17.20
N PRO A 57 -0.58 -6.58 17.65
CA PRO A 57 0.77 -6.97 18.10
C PRO A 57 1.78 -7.06 16.95
N ALA A 58 1.30 -7.20 15.70
CA ALA A 58 2.14 -7.27 14.51
C ALA A 58 1.42 -6.74 13.26
N PRO A 59 2.14 -6.30 12.22
CA PRO A 59 1.56 -5.90 10.94
C PRO A 59 0.87 -7.06 10.20
N ILE A 60 -0.38 -6.84 9.81
CA ILE A 60 -1.15 -7.75 8.93
C ILE A 60 -1.01 -7.40 7.44
N THR A 61 -0.29 -6.32 7.14
CA THR A 61 0.06 -5.87 5.78
C THR A 61 1.57 -5.65 5.75
N SER A 62 2.24 -6.25 4.77
CA SER A 62 3.67 -6.12 4.52
C SER A 62 3.96 -6.45 3.05
N SER A 63 5.10 -6.01 2.54
CA SER A 63 5.58 -6.29 1.19
C SER A 63 5.65 -7.81 0.94
N SER A 64 6.24 -8.55 1.88
CA SER A 64 6.35 -10.01 1.85
C SER A 64 4.98 -10.71 1.81
N ARG A 65 4.01 -10.26 2.62
CA ARG A 65 2.65 -10.83 2.62
C ARG A 65 1.89 -10.50 1.34
N MET A 66 2.11 -9.31 0.76
CA MET A 66 1.52 -8.93 -0.53
C MET A 66 2.04 -9.83 -1.66
N GLN A 67 3.34 -10.14 -1.70
CA GLN A 67 3.90 -11.03 -2.73
C GLN A 67 3.39 -12.47 -2.58
N ALA A 68 3.23 -12.94 -1.34
CA ALA A 68 2.79 -14.31 -1.06
C ALA A 68 1.27 -14.54 -1.26
N ASN A 69 0.48 -13.49 -1.51
CA ASN A 69 -0.99 -13.58 -1.54
C ASN A 69 -1.59 -12.78 -2.69
N ALA A 70 -2.69 -13.26 -3.27
CA ALA A 70 -3.47 -12.52 -4.26
C ALA A 70 -4.32 -11.38 -3.62
N HIS A 71 -3.64 -10.38 -3.06
CA HIS A 71 -4.24 -9.16 -2.53
C HIS A 71 -4.07 -8.00 -3.52
N HIS A 72 -4.99 -7.05 -3.43
CA HIS A 72 -4.82 -5.74 -4.06
C HIS A 72 -4.64 -4.69 -2.97
N LEU A 73 -3.72 -3.77 -3.19
CA LEU A 73 -3.42 -2.65 -2.32
C LEU A 73 -3.63 -1.35 -3.08
N TYR A 74 -4.42 -0.44 -2.51
CA TYR A 74 -4.67 0.89 -3.03
C TYR A 74 -4.00 1.88 -2.09
N ILE A 75 -2.99 2.61 -2.57
CA ILE A 75 -2.23 3.59 -1.78
C ILE A 75 -2.65 4.99 -2.22
N LEU A 76 -3.07 5.82 -1.27
CA LEU A 76 -3.40 7.23 -1.48
C LEU A 76 -2.20 8.09 -1.11
N LYS A 77 -1.70 8.91 -2.04
CA LYS A 77 -0.68 9.94 -1.78
C LYS A 77 -1.30 11.33 -1.75
N ASP A 78 -0.64 12.23 -1.04
CA ASP A 78 -0.93 13.65 -1.09
C ASP A 78 -0.47 14.22 -2.44
N CYS A 79 -1.30 15.05 -3.04
CA CYS A 79 -1.04 15.75 -4.31
C CYS A 79 -1.20 17.27 -4.15
N THR A 80 -1.34 17.77 -2.92
CA THR A 80 -1.51 19.19 -2.68
C THR A 80 -0.19 19.95 -2.88
N PRO A 81 -0.23 21.25 -3.26
CA PRO A 81 0.97 22.06 -3.42
C PRO A 81 1.81 22.18 -2.13
N LYS A 82 1.21 21.95 -0.95
CA LYS A 82 1.91 21.97 0.34
C LYS A 82 2.90 20.82 0.49
N THR A 83 2.67 19.70 -0.20
CA THR A 83 3.56 18.54 -0.27
C THR A 83 4.47 18.54 -1.51
N ALA A 84 4.62 19.67 -2.21
CA ALA A 84 5.42 19.82 -3.43
C ALA A 84 6.93 19.52 -3.30
N GLY A 85 7.38 19.04 -2.13
CA GLY A 85 8.66 18.36 -1.97
C GLY A 85 8.58 16.90 -2.42
N ARG A 86 8.99 15.98 -1.55
CA ARG A 86 9.10 14.53 -1.82
C ARG A 86 7.75 13.78 -1.80
N GLY A 87 6.63 14.48 -1.66
CA GLY A 87 5.31 13.87 -1.48
C GLY A 87 5.14 13.13 -0.14
N ALA A 88 3.89 12.84 0.21
CA ALA A 88 3.56 12.08 1.40
C ALA A 88 2.51 11.01 1.08
N VAL A 89 2.57 9.87 1.77
CA VAL A 89 1.51 8.85 1.72
C VAL A 89 0.47 9.16 2.79
N ILE A 90 -0.80 9.29 2.39
CA ILE A 90 -1.92 9.58 3.30
C ILE A 90 -2.40 8.30 3.97
N GLY A 91 -2.61 7.23 3.20
CA GLY A 91 -3.16 5.98 3.71
C GLY A 91 -3.31 4.91 2.64
N PHE A 92 -3.95 3.79 3.00
CA PHE A 92 -4.17 2.69 2.06
C PHE A 92 -5.43 1.87 2.37
N LEU A 93 -5.89 1.11 1.36
CA LEU A 93 -6.90 0.07 1.46
C LEU A 93 -6.34 -1.23 0.89
N LYS A 94 -6.36 -2.32 1.68
CA LYS A 94 -5.98 -3.65 1.23
C LYS A 94 -7.22 -4.54 1.11
N VAL A 95 -7.42 -5.16 -0.04
CA VAL A 95 -8.54 -6.08 -0.31
C VAL A 95 -8.03 -7.42 -0.86
N GLY A 96 -8.87 -8.45 -0.82
CA GLY A 96 -8.58 -9.71 -1.50
C GLY A 96 -9.66 -10.74 -1.24
N TYR A 97 -9.84 -11.64 -2.19
CA TYR A 97 -10.80 -12.74 -2.06
C TYR A 97 -10.34 -13.71 -0.97
N LYS A 98 -11.31 -14.19 -0.19
CA LYS A 98 -11.12 -15.21 0.85
C LYS A 98 -12.33 -16.14 0.83
N LYS A 99 -12.07 -17.44 0.89
CA LYS A 99 -13.12 -18.44 1.13
C LYS A 99 -13.47 -18.35 2.61
N LEU A 100 -14.71 -17.95 2.91
CA LEU A 100 -15.21 -17.78 4.26
C LEU A 100 -16.42 -18.70 4.46
N PHE A 101 -16.54 -19.30 5.64
CA PHE A 101 -17.76 -19.95 6.08
C PHE A 101 -18.59 -18.90 6.83
N VAL A 102 -19.54 -18.28 6.13
CA VAL A 102 -20.37 -17.19 6.69
C VAL A 102 -21.62 -17.78 7.32
N LEU A 103 -21.87 -17.46 8.59
CA LEU A 103 -23.12 -17.79 9.27
C LEU A 103 -24.21 -16.83 8.81
N VAL A 104 -25.30 -17.36 8.26
CA VAL A 104 -26.48 -16.58 7.86
C VAL A 104 -27.57 -16.78 8.91
N ARG A 105 -28.24 -15.70 9.33
CA ARG A 105 -29.42 -15.80 10.19
C ARG A 105 -30.58 -16.33 9.35
N ASN A 106 -31.19 -17.42 9.79
CA ASN A 106 -32.49 -17.84 9.26
C ASN A 106 -33.55 -16.84 9.75
N THR A 107 -33.96 -15.92 8.90
CA THR A 107 -35.17 -15.13 9.09
C THR A 107 -36.29 -15.86 8.35
N ASN A 108 -37.17 -16.52 9.09
CA ASN A 108 -38.49 -16.92 8.60
C ASN A 108 -39.38 -15.69 8.46
#